data_AF-A0A2M8HKA5-F1
#
_entry.id   AF-A0A2M8HKA5-F1
#
_cell.length_a   1.000
_cell.length_b   1.000
_cell.length_c   1.000
_cell.angle_alpha   90.00
_cell.angle_beta   90.00
_cell.angle_gamma   90.00
#
_symmetry.space_group_name_H-M   'P 1'
#
loop_
_entity.id
_entity.type
_entity.pdbx_description
1 polymer ?
#
loop_
_entity_poly.entity_id
_entity_poly.type
_entity_poly.pdbx_seq_one_letter_code
_entity_poly.pdbx_strand_id
1 'polypeptide(L)'
;MKHILKEKQKYLIGLGCSILMKDFSLSSEDAKKILFEAITKELKLAERNMDSFDSVSRAERHTFIRRVANDIGEQLIVKFKFNKIDVSEKISKFMIKMNEQSQLFRTR
;
A
#
# COMPACT_ATOMS: atom_id res chain seq x y z
N MET A 1 -14.91 12.93 -12.70
CA MET A 1 -14.93 11.52 -13.16
C MET A 1 -14.79 10.62 -11.94
N LYS A 2 -15.70 9.65 -11.73
CA LYS A 2 -15.50 8.60 -10.72
C LYS A 2 -14.39 7.68 -11.25
N HIS A 3 -13.24 7.67 -10.59
CA HIS A 3 -12.16 6.73 -10.93
C HIS A 3 -12.63 5.32 -10.57
N ILE A 4 -12.77 4.45 -11.58
CA ILE A 4 -13.13 3.05 -11.37
C ILE A 4 -11.83 2.28 -11.20
N LEU A 5 -11.59 1.78 -9.98
CA LEU A 5 -10.45 0.90 -9.75
C LEU A 5 -10.60 -0.38 -10.57
N LYS A 6 -9.52 -0.81 -11.22
CA LYS A 6 -9.46 -2.10 -11.91
C LYS A 6 -9.35 -3.25 -10.91
N GLU A 7 -9.72 -4.45 -11.33
CA GLU A 7 -9.74 -5.66 -10.47
C GLU A 7 -8.40 -5.90 -9.75
N LYS A 8 -7.28 -5.73 -10.46
CA LYS A 8 -5.93 -5.82 -9.87
C LYS A 8 -5.71 -4.80 -8.74
N GLN A 9 -6.13 -3.55 -8.96
CA GLN A 9 -5.97 -2.49 -7.97
C GLN A 9 -6.85 -2.77 -6.75
N LYS A 10 -8.11 -3.18 -6.96
CA LYS A 10 -9.01 -3.62 -5.87
C LYS A 10 -8.41 -4.75 -5.07
N TYR A 11 -7.86 -5.76 -5.73
CA TYR A 11 -7.20 -6.90 -5.08
C TYR A 11 -6.02 -6.45 -4.21
N LEU A 12 -5.10 -5.66 -4.77
CA LEU A 12 -3.92 -5.19 -4.02
C LEU A 12 -4.31 -4.31 -2.84
N ILE A 13 -5.32 -3.44 -2.99
CA ILE A 13 -5.85 -2.64 -1.88
C ILE A 13 -6.48 -3.54 -0.81
N GLY A 14 -7.27 -4.53 -1.22
CA GLY A 14 -7.91 -5.48 -0.31
C GLY A 14 -6.89 -6.31 0.48
N LEU A 15 -5.87 -6.80 -0.21
CA LEU A 15 -4.72 -7.48 0.40
C LEU A 15 -4.00 -6.57 1.39
N GLY A 16 -3.68 -5.34 0.98
CA GLY A 16 -3.01 -4.36 1.84
C GLY A 16 -3.80 -4.09 3.12
N CYS A 17 -5.11 -3.87 3.01
CA CYS A 17 -5.99 -3.68 4.16
C CYS A 17 -5.99 -4.91 5.07
N SER A 18 -6.10 -6.11 4.50
CA SER A 18 -6.12 -7.37 5.27
C SER A 18 -4.84 -7.58 6.07
N ILE A 19 -3.68 -7.28 5.48
CA ILE A 19 -2.39 -7.36 6.18
C ILE A 19 -2.34 -6.35 7.32
N LEU A 20 -2.73 -5.09 7.08
CA LEU A 20 -2.72 -4.06 8.11
C LEU A 20 -3.64 -4.39 9.29
N MET A 21 -4.83 -4.94 9.02
CA MET A 21 -5.75 -5.40 10.05
C MET A 21 -5.13 -6.53 10.90
N LYS A 22 -4.50 -7.51 10.24
CA LYS A 22 -3.94 -8.68 10.94
C LYS A 22 -2.68 -8.35 11.74
N ASP A 23 -1.75 -7.64 11.13
CA ASP A 23 -0.41 -7.46 11.70
C ASP A 23 -0.36 -6.35 12.76
N PHE A 24 -1.29 -5.38 12.68
CA PHE A 24 -1.39 -4.26 13.61
C PHE A 24 -2.69 -4.25 14.42
N SER A 25 -3.52 -5.29 14.32
CA SER A 25 -4.83 -5.36 15.01
C SER A 25 -5.72 -4.14 14.76
N LEU A 26 -5.62 -3.54 13.57
CA LEU A 26 -6.40 -2.36 13.20
C LEU A 26 -7.84 -2.73 12.85
N SER A 27 -8.75 -1.78 13.10
CA SER A 27 -10.11 -1.86 12.55
C SER A 27 -10.06 -1.84 11.02
N SER A 28 -11.12 -2.35 10.37
CA SER A 28 -11.22 -2.26 8.91
C SER A 28 -11.24 -0.81 8.43
N GLU A 29 -11.77 0.12 9.23
CA GLU A 29 -11.85 1.54 8.88
C GLU A 29 -10.46 2.19 8.93
N ASP A 30 -9.71 1.96 10.01
CA ASP A 30 -8.36 2.50 10.17
C ASP A 30 -7.40 1.94 9.13
N ALA A 31 -7.44 0.63 8.87
CA ALA A 31 -6.60 -0.01 7.86
C ALA A 31 -6.85 0.59 6.46
N LYS A 32 -8.13 0.80 6.10
CA LYS A 32 -8.49 1.46 4.84
C LYS A 32 -7.98 2.90 4.82
N LYS A 33 -8.24 3.66 5.89
CA LYS A 33 -7.85 5.06 5.99
C LYS A 33 -6.34 5.24 5.82
N ILE A 34 -5.53 4.52 6.58
CA ILE A 34 -4.06 4.59 6.50
C ILE A 34 -3.56 4.24 5.10
N LEU A 35 -4.08 3.16 4.51
CA LEU A 35 -3.66 2.70 3.19
C LEU A 35 -4.05 3.71 2.09
N PHE A 36 -5.29 4.20 2.11
CA PHE A 36 -5.76 5.17 1.11
C PHE A 36 -5.07 6.52 1.26
N GLU A 37 -4.80 6.99 2.48
CA GLU A 37 -4.04 8.21 2.72
C GLU A 37 -2.61 8.09 2.15
N ALA A 38 -1.93 6.98 2.41
CA ALA A 38 -0.58 6.72 1.89
C ALA A 38 -0.56 6.64 0.35
N ILE A 39 -1.48 5.88 -0.26
CA ILE A 39 -1.59 5.77 -1.71
C ILE A 39 -1.88 7.13 -2.34
N THR A 40 -2.84 7.88 -1.80
CA THR A 40 -3.24 9.18 -2.35
C THR A 40 -2.12 10.20 -2.27
N LYS A 41 -1.39 10.23 -1.13
CA LYS A 41 -0.22 11.10 -0.96
C LYS A 41 0.85 10.80 -2.00
N GLU A 42 1.24 9.53 -2.17
CA GLU A 42 2.29 9.15 -3.12
C GLU A 42 1.89 9.37 -4.58
N LEU A 43 0.61 9.16 -4.93
CA LEU A 43 0.09 9.49 -6.25
C LEU A 43 0.16 11.00 -6.53
N LYS A 44 -0.23 11.83 -5.54
CA LYS A 44 -0.14 13.29 -5.65
C LYS A 44 1.31 13.75 -5.80
N LEU A 45 2.24 13.19 -5.03
CA LEU A 45 3.67 13.49 -5.12
C LEU A 45 4.28 13.09 -6.48
N ALA A 46 3.75 12.03 -7.10
CA ALA A 46 4.20 11.57 -8.40
C ALA A 46 3.46 12.26 -9.57
N GLU A 47 2.54 13.19 -9.31
CA GLU A 47 1.64 13.80 -10.30
C GLU A 47 0.91 12.76 -11.17
N ARG A 48 0.55 11.64 -10.54
CA ARG A 48 -0.03 10.45 -11.19
C ARG A 48 -1.37 10.10 -10.57
N ASN A 49 -2.14 9.30 -11.30
CA ASN A 49 -3.36 8.66 -10.80
C ASN A 49 -3.18 7.13 -10.71
N MET A 50 -4.12 6.44 -10.07
CA MET A 50 -4.08 4.98 -9.94
C MET A 50 -4.02 4.25 -11.29
N ASP A 51 -4.63 4.82 -12.33
CA ASP A 51 -4.68 4.21 -13.67
C ASP A 51 -3.29 4.09 -14.32
N SER A 52 -2.38 5.02 -14.01
CA SER A 52 -0.98 4.96 -14.47
C SER A 52 -0.19 3.78 -13.88
N PHE A 53 -0.68 3.15 -12.81
CA PHE A 53 0.08 2.11 -12.10
C PHE A 53 0.19 0.78 -12.89
N ASP A 54 -0.70 0.55 -13.85
CA ASP A 54 -0.64 -0.65 -14.68
C ASP A 54 0.39 -0.56 -15.80
N SER A 55 0.68 0.65 -16.29
CA SER A 55 1.59 0.89 -17.42
C SER A 55 3.04 1.12 -17.01
N VAL A 56 3.33 1.25 -15.72
CA VAL A 56 4.69 1.49 -15.22
C VAL A 56 5.55 0.23 -15.16
N SER A 57 6.87 0.44 -15.20
CA SER A 57 7.86 -0.63 -15.11
C SER A 57 7.82 -1.37 -13.76
N ARG A 58 8.43 -2.57 -13.69
CA ARG A 58 8.56 -3.33 -12.43
C ARG A 58 9.30 -2.51 -11.36
N ALA A 59 10.36 -1.79 -11.76
CA ALA A 59 11.16 -0.97 -10.86
C ALA A 59 10.36 0.21 -10.29
N GLU A 60 9.54 0.86 -11.12
CA GLU A 60 8.63 1.93 -10.68
C GLU A 60 7.55 1.40 -9.74
N ARG A 61 6.93 0.25 -10.05
CA ARG A 61 5.95 -0.37 -9.12
C ARG A 61 6.56 -0.69 -7.77
N HIS A 62 7.75 -1.29 -7.79
CA HIS A 62 8.48 -1.63 -6.57
C HIS A 62 8.79 -0.38 -5.74
N THR A 63 9.23 0.69 -6.39
CA THR A 63 9.53 1.97 -5.74
C THR A 63 8.28 2.63 -5.17
N PHE A 64 7.15 2.57 -5.88
CA PHE A 64 5.87 3.07 -5.37
C PHE A 64 5.40 2.28 -4.15
N ILE A 65 5.39 0.94 -4.22
CA ILE A 65 5.00 0.08 -3.09
C ILE A 65 5.88 0.37 -1.87
N ARG A 66 7.20 0.54 -2.06
CA ARG A 66 8.12 0.91 -0.98
C ARG A 66 7.74 2.24 -0.33
N ARG A 67 7.47 3.27 -1.13
CA ARG A 67 7.09 4.60 -0.61
C ARG A 67 5.78 4.56 0.16
N VAL A 68 4.76 3.89 -0.40
CA VAL A 68 3.49 3.66 0.29
C VAL A 68 3.70 2.91 1.62
N ALA A 69 4.51 1.85 1.63
CA ALA A 69 4.80 1.10 2.84
C ALA A 69 5.50 1.96 3.92
N ASN A 70 6.44 2.81 3.52
CA ASN A 70 7.12 3.73 4.43
C ASN A 70 6.14 4.76 5.03
N ASP A 71 5.29 5.34 4.19
CA ASP A 71 4.25 6.29 4.62
C ASP A 71 3.26 5.65 5.60
N ILE A 72 2.86 4.39 5.38
CA ILE A 72 2.05 3.63 6.33
C ILE A 72 2.81 3.45 7.65
N GLY A 73 4.07 3.06 7.60
CA GLY A 73 4.91 2.89 8.80
C GLY A 73 5.01 4.16 9.62
N GLU A 74 5.23 5.31 8.98
CA GLU A 74 5.26 6.61 9.65
C GLU A 74 3.91 6.93 10.31
N GLN A 75 2.80 6.69 9.62
CA GLN A 75 1.46 6.90 10.18
C GLN A 75 1.20 6.03 11.41
N LEU A 76 1.61 4.76 11.39
CA LEU A 76 1.46 3.85 12.52
C LEU A 76 2.25 4.32 13.75
N ILE A 77 3.47 4.81 13.54
CA ILE A 77 4.32 5.32 14.62
C ILE A 77 3.77 6.65 15.16
N VAL A 78 3.46 7.59 14.27
CA VAL A 78 3.13 8.97 14.67
C VAL A 78 1.70 9.11 15.15
N LYS A 79 0.73 8.56 14.39
CA LYS A 79 -0.71 8.72 14.68
C LYS A 79 -1.22 7.67 15.66
N PHE A 80 -0.83 6.41 15.47
CA PHE A 80 -1.32 5.28 16.26
C PHE A 80 -0.38 4.87 17.41
N LYS A 81 0.79 5.52 17.53
CA LYS A 81 1.75 5.33 18.63
C LYS A 81 2.29 3.90 18.74
N PHE A 82 2.34 3.15 17.64
CA PHE A 82 2.98 1.83 17.62
C PHE A 82 4.49 1.95 17.86
N ASN A 83 5.08 0.87 18.41
CA ASN A 83 6.52 0.79 18.61
C ASN A 83 7.26 0.76 17.27
N LYS A 84 8.28 1.62 17.11
CA LYS A 84 9.05 1.77 15.86
C LYS A 84 9.71 0.48 15.39
N ILE A 85 10.25 -0.34 16.29
CA ILE A 85 10.96 -1.58 15.94
C ILE A 85 9.96 -2.59 15.37
N ASP A 86 8.85 -2.81 16.08
CA ASP A 86 7.78 -3.72 15.64
C ASP A 86 7.17 -3.26 14.30
N VAL A 87 6.92 -1.96 14.13
CA VAL A 87 6.44 -1.39 12.88
C VAL A 87 7.43 -1.64 11.74
N SER A 88 8.72 -1.41 11.95
CA SER A 88 9.72 -1.58 10.89
C SER A 88 9.79 -3.01 10.37
N GLU A 89 9.67 -4.01 11.25
CA GLU A 89 9.67 -5.41 10.85
C GLU A 89 8.41 -5.77 10.06
N LYS A 90 7.23 -5.41 10.59
CA LYS A 90 5.93 -5.71 9.95
C LYS A 90 5.76 -4.98 8.62
N ILE A 91 6.21 -3.73 8.51
CA ILE A 91 6.19 -2.97 7.26
C ILE A 91 7.13 -3.56 6.21
N SER A 92 8.28 -4.09 6.62
CA SER A 92 9.18 -4.80 5.70
C SER A 92 8.50 -6.05 5.12
N LYS A 93 7.81 -6.84 5.96
CA LYS A 93 7.03 -8.00 5.51
C LYS A 93 5.86 -7.60 4.61
N PHE A 94 5.13 -6.54 4.96
CA PHE A 94 4.08 -5.96 4.13
C PHE A 94 4.60 -5.60 2.74
N MET A 95 5.73 -4.89 2.66
CA MET A 95 6.32 -4.46 1.40
C MET A 95 6.70 -5.66 0.52
N ILE A 96 7.33 -6.70 1.09
CA ILE A 96 7.71 -7.92 0.35
C ILE A 96 6.46 -8.58 -0.24
N LYS A 97 5.43 -8.80 0.58
CA LYS A 97 4.20 -9.46 0.16
C LYS A 97 3.45 -8.66 -0.91
N MET A 98 3.35 -7.33 -0.75
CA MET A 98 2.74 -6.47 -1.76
C MET A 98 3.49 -6.51 -3.09
N ASN A 99 4.83 -6.56 -3.04
CA ASN A 99 5.65 -6.66 -4.23
C ASN A 99 5.47 -7.99 -4.97
N GLU A 100 5.49 -9.11 -4.26
CA GLU A 100 5.23 -10.44 -4.82
C GLU A 100 3.87 -10.48 -5.52
N GLN A 101 2.82 -10.04 -4.82
CA GLN A 101 1.46 -10.08 -5.32
C GLN A 101 1.25 -9.12 -6.50
N SER A 102 1.93 -7.98 -6.53
CA SER A 102 1.88 -7.08 -7.70
C SER A 102 2.44 -7.70 -8.98
N GLN A 103 3.32 -8.71 -8.86
CA GLN A 103 3.98 -9.40 -9.97
C GLN A 103 3.18 -10.58 -10.49
N LEU A 104 2.37 -11.24 -9.65
CA LEU A 104 1.54 -12.39 -10.03
C LEU A 104 0.48 -12.06 -11.07
N PHE A 105 0.12 -10.79 -11.25
CA PHE A 105 -0.76 -10.32 -12.32
C PHE A 105 -0.05 -10.10 -13.67
N ARG A 106 1.09 -10.77 -13.89
CA ARG A 106 1.58 -11.01 -15.26
C ARG A 106 0.85 -12.23 -15.79
N THR A 107 0.48 -12.20 -17.07
CA THR A 107 -0.24 -13.23 -17.85
C THR A 107 -1.76 -13.21 -17.70
N ARG A 108 -2.44 -12.51 -18.62
CA ARG A 108 -2.88 -13.09 -19.90
C ARG A 108 -2.75 -12.03 -20.99
#